data_AF-A0A968NS29-F1
#
_entry.id   AF-A0A968NS29-F1
#
_cell.length_a   1.000
_cell.length_b   1.000
_cell.length_c   1.000
_cell.angle_alpha   90.00
_cell.angle_beta   90.00
_cell.angle_gamma   90.00
#
_symmetry.space_group_name_H-M   'P 1'
#
loop_
_entity.id
_entity.type
_entity.pdbx_description
1 polymer ?
#
loop_
_entity_poly.entity_id
_entity_poly.type
_entity_poly.pdbx_seq_one_letter_code
_entity_poly.pdbx_strand_id
1 'polypeptide(L)'
;MAIETNLIRRIEERSLNAWAAPRSLLLDGWILRFASGYTKRANSVSVLYEGDRSLVEKIELCQQIYAQQNLPPIFRLSPLAPIELDDKLTELGFTQSDFTSIQTRDLSQFEEVVIEYLQINSDYSKWLNCFAQVCEVSIADQQRLTKILASIVPTKAFAVL
;
A
#
# COMPACT_ATOMS: atom_id res chain seq x y z
N MET A 1 -19.31 -12.75 -11.36
CA MET A 1 -18.08 -13.30 -11.97
C MET A 1 -17.05 -13.39 -10.87
N ALA A 2 -16.49 -14.57 -10.58
CA ALA A 2 -15.38 -14.66 -9.64
C ALA A 2 -14.17 -13.94 -10.26
N ILE A 3 -13.56 -13.00 -9.55
CA ILE A 3 -12.35 -12.33 -10.03
C ILE A 3 -11.21 -13.36 -9.98
N GLU A 4 -10.50 -13.54 -11.09
CA GLU A 4 -9.40 -14.50 -11.16
C GLU A 4 -8.30 -14.16 -10.14
N THR A 5 -7.87 -15.15 -9.36
CA THR A 5 -6.81 -14.98 -8.36
C THR A 5 -5.52 -14.42 -8.96
N ASN A 6 -5.21 -14.77 -10.22
CA ASN A 6 -4.02 -14.24 -10.91
C ASN A 6 -4.11 -12.72 -11.13
N LEU A 7 -5.29 -12.23 -11.53
CA LEU A 7 -5.53 -10.80 -11.69
C LEU A 7 -5.38 -10.07 -10.35
N ILE A 8 -5.92 -10.62 -9.26
CA ILE A 8 -5.80 -10.04 -7.93
C ILE A 8 -4.32 -9.94 -7.53
N ARG A 9 -3.53 -11.02 -7.64
CA ARG A 9 -2.08 -10.98 -7.35
C ARG A 9 -1.35 -9.91 -8.15
N ARG A 10 -1.63 -9.83 -9.46
CA ARG A 10 -1.05 -8.82 -10.35
C ARG A 10 -1.40 -7.39 -9.97
N ILE A 11 -2.62 -7.14 -9.49
CA ILE A 11 -3.04 -5.83 -8.98
C ILE A 11 -2.35 -5.52 -7.66
N GLU A 12 -2.27 -6.51 -6.76
CA GLU A 12 -1.65 -6.37 -5.44
C GLU A 12 -0.15 -6.04 -5.57
N GLU A 13 0.59 -6.75 -6.41
CA GLU A 13 2.01 -6.46 -6.70
C GLU A 13 2.19 -5.03 -7.21
N ARG A 14 1.38 -4.60 -8.20
CA ARG A 14 1.45 -3.24 -8.74
C ARG A 14 1.10 -2.20 -7.67
N SER A 15 0.11 -2.48 -6.83
CA SER A 15 -0.34 -1.58 -5.77
C SER A 15 0.71 -1.40 -4.68
N LEU A 16 1.40 -2.48 -4.31
CA LEU A 16 2.52 -2.46 -3.36
C LEU A 16 3.72 -1.68 -3.93
N ASN A 17 4.00 -1.85 -5.22
CA ASN A 17 5.11 -1.17 -5.91
C ASN A 17 4.84 0.32 -6.21
N ALA A 18 3.59 0.67 -6.54
CA ALA A 18 3.21 2.05 -6.90
C ALA A 18 3.24 3.02 -5.70
N TRP A 19 3.03 2.51 -4.48
CA TRP A 19 3.16 3.28 -3.25
C TRP A 19 4.10 2.54 -2.30
N ALA A 20 5.39 2.71 -2.55
CA ALA A 20 6.46 1.96 -1.90
C ALA A 20 6.53 2.23 -0.39
N ALA A 21 7.04 1.25 0.36
CA ALA A 21 7.45 1.46 1.74
C ALA A 21 8.99 1.48 1.77
N PRO A 22 9.62 2.49 2.40
CA PRO A 22 11.08 2.59 2.45
C PRO A 22 11.77 1.36 3.05
N ARG A 23 11.08 0.63 3.92
CA ARG A 23 11.51 -0.69 4.40
C ARG A 23 10.35 -1.66 4.33
N SER A 24 10.66 -2.91 4.01
CA SER A 24 9.70 -4.02 4.04
C SER A 24 10.38 -5.28 4.54
N LEU A 25 9.59 -6.19 5.11
CA LEU A 25 10.01 -7.51 5.59
C LEU A 25 9.06 -8.55 5.02
N LEU A 26 9.62 -9.62 4.44
CA LEU A 26 8.85 -10.80 4.06
C LEU A 26 8.82 -11.77 5.24
N LEU A 27 7.62 -12.27 5.56
CA LEU A 27 7.38 -13.18 6.68
C LEU A 27 6.33 -14.20 6.25
N ASP A 28 6.76 -15.43 5.91
CA ASP A 28 5.87 -16.57 5.71
C ASP A 28 4.65 -16.29 4.80
N GLY A 29 4.93 -15.76 3.59
CA GLY A 29 3.89 -15.39 2.63
C GLY A 29 3.25 -14.02 2.86
N TRP A 30 3.62 -13.31 3.92
CA TRP A 30 3.14 -11.96 4.24
C TRP A 30 4.25 -10.93 4.02
N ILE A 31 3.85 -9.69 3.74
CA ILE A 31 4.75 -8.54 3.66
C ILE A 31 4.36 -7.52 4.73
N LEU A 32 5.32 -7.16 5.59
CA LEU A 32 5.22 -6.08 6.56
C LEU A 32 5.91 -4.86 5.99
N ARG A 33 5.28 -3.69 6.12
CA ARG A 33 5.71 -2.46 5.46
C ARG A 33 5.90 -1.35 6.49
N PHE A 34 6.98 -0.58 6.34
CA PHE A 34 7.35 0.47 7.29
C PHE A 34 7.71 1.77 6.57
N ALA A 35 6.92 2.81 6.82
CA ALA A 35 7.10 4.17 6.33
C ALA A 35 6.79 5.20 7.44
N SER A 36 7.24 4.92 8.66
CA SER A 36 7.17 5.82 9.83
C SER A 36 5.76 6.33 10.14
N GLY A 37 4.73 5.51 9.91
CA GLY A 37 3.35 5.81 10.29
C GLY A 37 2.61 6.83 9.42
N TYR A 38 3.20 7.33 8.32
CA TYR A 38 2.56 8.39 7.51
C TYR A 38 1.23 7.95 6.88
N THR A 39 1.23 6.84 6.15
CA THR A 39 -0.01 6.29 5.55
C THR A 39 -0.17 4.83 5.94
N LYS A 40 -1.40 4.39 6.18
CA LYS A 40 -1.70 2.97 6.48
C LYS A 40 -1.23 2.05 5.35
N ARG A 41 -1.38 2.47 4.08
CA ARG A 41 -0.98 1.69 2.89
C ARG A 41 0.50 1.32 2.88
N ALA A 42 1.39 2.21 3.33
CA ALA A 42 2.83 1.94 3.42
C ALA A 42 3.27 1.47 4.83
N ASN A 43 2.33 1.29 5.77
CA ASN A 43 2.56 0.88 7.16
C ASN A 43 1.63 -0.26 7.58
N SER A 44 1.38 -1.22 6.70
CA SER A 44 0.48 -2.35 6.97
C SER A 44 1.07 -3.67 6.50
N VAL A 45 0.54 -4.74 7.09
CA VAL A 45 0.73 -6.12 6.68
C VAL A 45 -0.19 -6.42 5.49
N SER A 46 0.30 -7.18 4.51
CA SER A 46 -0.52 -7.73 3.44
C SER A 46 -0.13 -9.18 3.17
N VAL A 47 -1.11 -10.01 2.82
CA VAL A 47 -0.87 -11.40 2.40
C VAL A 47 -0.53 -11.43 0.91
N LEU A 48 0.55 -12.12 0.56
CA LEU A 48 0.99 -12.32 -0.83
C LEU A 48 0.64 -13.74 -1.31
N TYR A 49 0.93 -14.73 -0.47
CA TYR A 49 0.72 -16.15 -0.72
C TYR A 49 0.63 -16.91 0.61
N GLU A 50 0.26 -18.18 0.54
CA GLU A 50 0.17 -19.07 1.70
C GLU A 50 1.57 -19.44 2.22
N GLY A 51 1.71 -19.56 3.54
CA GLY A 51 2.96 -19.93 4.20
C GLY A 51 2.74 -21.06 5.20
N ASP A 52 3.82 -21.58 5.77
CA ASP A 52 3.81 -22.82 6.55
C ASP A 52 3.43 -22.62 8.02
N ARG A 53 3.57 -21.40 8.55
CA ARG A 53 3.28 -21.11 9.97
C ARG A 53 1.78 -21.02 10.21
N SER A 54 1.39 -21.29 11.46
CA SER A 54 0.01 -21.08 11.88
C SER A 54 -0.39 -19.59 11.77
N LEU A 55 -1.68 -19.34 11.57
CA LEU A 55 -2.21 -17.99 11.49
C LEU A 55 -1.94 -17.17 12.75
N VAL A 56 -2.12 -17.80 13.92
CA VAL A 56 -1.89 -17.19 15.24
C VAL A 56 -0.44 -16.74 15.38
N GLU A 57 0.50 -17.63 15.06
CA GLU A 57 1.94 -17.34 15.13
C GLU A 57 2.32 -16.17 14.21
N LYS A 58 1.77 -16.13 12.99
CA LYS A 58 2.00 -15.01 12.05
C LYS A 58 1.51 -13.68 12.60
N ILE A 59 0.31 -13.65 13.19
CA ILE A 59 -0.26 -12.43 13.77
C ILE A 59 0.57 -11.96 14.98
N GLU A 60 0.97 -12.86 15.87
CA GLU A 60 1.82 -12.56 17.03
C GLU A 60 3.17 -11.96 16.60
N LEU A 61 3.84 -12.58 15.62
CA LEU A 61 5.09 -12.06 15.07
C LEU A 61 4.91 -10.66 14.47
N CYS A 62 3.82 -10.43 13.73
CA CYS A 62 3.53 -9.10 13.19
C CYS A 62 3.37 -8.06 14.31
N GLN A 63 2.59 -8.37 15.35
CA GLN A 63 2.41 -7.47 16.50
C GLN A 63 3.74 -7.13 17.18
N GLN A 64 4.58 -8.13 17.43
CA GLN A 64 5.90 -7.94 18.03
C GLN A 64 6.81 -7.06 17.16
N ILE A 65 6.87 -7.32 15.85
CA ILE A 65 7.72 -6.56 14.92
C ILE A 65 7.24 -5.10 14.84
N TYR A 66 5.93 -4.86 14.71
CA TYR A 66 5.39 -3.49 14.68
C TYR A 66 5.64 -2.74 16.01
N ALA A 67 5.49 -3.42 17.15
CA ALA A 67 5.80 -2.85 18.47
C ALA A 67 7.28 -2.44 18.58
N GLN A 68 8.22 -3.27 18.10
CA GLN A 68 9.65 -2.94 18.04
C GLN A 68 9.96 -1.72 17.16
N GLN A 69 9.10 -1.42 16.18
CA GLN A 69 9.20 -0.23 15.34
C GLN A 69 8.44 0.99 15.89
N ASN A 70 7.83 0.89 17.09
CA ASN A 70 6.92 1.90 17.65
C ASN A 70 5.76 2.26 16.72
N LEU A 71 5.20 1.25 16.04
CA LEU A 71 4.07 1.40 15.13
C LEU A 71 2.93 0.47 15.55
N PRO A 72 1.66 0.87 15.34
CA PRO A 72 0.54 -0.06 15.52
C PRO A 72 0.54 -1.09 14.37
N PRO A 73 0.31 -2.38 14.66
CA PRO A 73 0.08 -3.36 13.62
C PRO A 73 -1.23 -3.04 12.90
N ILE A 74 -1.19 -2.98 11.57
CA ILE A 74 -2.36 -2.77 10.71
C ILE A 74 -2.35 -3.89 9.68
N PHE A 75 -3.47 -4.61 9.55
CA PHE A 75 -3.63 -5.66 8.56
C PHE A 75 -4.52 -5.15 7.42
N ARG A 76 -4.02 -5.25 6.19
CA ARG A 76 -4.82 -4.98 4.99
C ARG A 76 -5.27 -6.30 4.39
N LEU A 77 -6.57 -6.55 4.47
CA LEU A 77 -7.18 -7.75 3.91
C LEU A 77 -7.52 -7.53 2.44
N SER A 78 -7.16 -8.52 1.63
CA SER A 78 -7.55 -8.64 0.23
C SER A 78 -8.12 -10.05 0.02
N PRO A 79 -8.72 -10.37 -1.13
CA PRO A 79 -9.15 -11.74 -1.41
C PRO A 79 -8.02 -12.80 -1.42
N LEU A 80 -6.75 -12.39 -1.29
CA LEU A 80 -5.61 -13.31 -1.09
C LEU A 80 -5.40 -13.71 0.38
N ALA A 81 -6.04 -13.01 1.31
CA ALA A 81 -5.96 -13.34 2.73
C ALA A 81 -6.72 -14.65 3.03
N PRO A 82 -6.27 -15.45 4.02
CA PRO A 82 -7.07 -16.55 4.55
C PRO A 82 -8.45 -16.07 5.01
N ILE A 83 -9.49 -16.86 4.76
CA ILE A 83 -10.88 -16.46 5.03
C ILE A 83 -11.11 -16.21 6.52
N GLU A 84 -10.42 -16.97 7.36
CA GLU A 84 -10.48 -16.94 8.81
C GLU A 84 -9.64 -15.81 9.45
N LEU A 85 -8.86 -15.06 8.65
CA LEU A 85 -8.00 -14.01 9.17
C LEU A 85 -8.80 -12.85 9.80
N ASP A 86 -9.90 -12.44 9.18
CA ASP A 86 -10.71 -11.32 9.70
C ASP A 86 -11.34 -11.65 11.06
N ASP A 87 -11.94 -12.84 11.16
CA ASP A 87 -12.49 -13.36 12.41
C ASP A 87 -11.40 -13.46 13.48
N LYS A 88 -10.22 -13.97 13.11
CA LYS A 88 -9.12 -14.13 14.06
C LYS A 88 -8.56 -12.80 14.57
N LEU A 89 -8.48 -11.79 13.71
CA LEU A 89 -8.10 -10.43 14.10
C LEU A 89 -9.15 -9.83 15.03
N THR A 90 -10.43 -10.05 14.75
CA THR A 90 -11.54 -9.57 15.59
C THR A 90 -11.49 -10.20 16.99
N GLU A 91 -11.24 -11.51 17.10
CA GLU A 91 -11.04 -12.19 18.39
C GLU A 91 -9.89 -11.59 19.21
N LEU A 92 -8.85 -11.08 18.53
CA LEU A 92 -7.69 -10.44 19.14
C LEU A 92 -7.89 -8.94 19.42
N GLY A 93 -9.09 -8.41 19.19
CA GLY A 93 -9.46 -7.02 19.51
C GLY A 93 -9.11 -6.00 18.42
N PHE A 94 -8.75 -6.44 17.22
CA PHE A 94 -8.62 -5.52 16.08
C PHE A 94 -10.00 -5.03 15.64
N THR A 95 -10.06 -3.78 15.18
CA THR A 95 -11.27 -3.19 14.65
C THR A 95 -11.08 -2.77 13.20
N GLN A 96 -12.12 -2.96 12.40
CA GLN A 96 -12.13 -2.48 11.03
C GLN A 96 -12.17 -0.96 11.02
N SER A 97 -11.29 -0.33 10.23
CA SER A 97 -11.19 1.14 10.18
C SER A 97 -11.48 1.74 8.81
N ASP A 98 -11.01 1.13 7.71
CA ASP A 98 -11.18 1.67 6.36
C ASP A 98 -11.61 0.59 5.35
N PHE A 99 -12.36 1.01 4.33
CA PHE A 99 -12.66 0.18 3.15
C PHE A 99 -11.85 0.66 1.96
N THR A 100 -11.31 -0.30 1.19
CA THR A 100 -10.64 -0.02 -0.08
C THR A 100 -11.41 -0.71 -1.21
N SER A 101 -11.87 0.06 -2.20
CA SER A 101 -12.48 -0.47 -3.41
C SER A 101 -11.47 -0.47 -4.55
N ILE A 102 -11.20 -1.65 -5.10
CA ILE A 102 -10.33 -1.82 -6.28
C ILE A 102 -11.22 -1.88 -7.51
N GLN A 103 -10.99 -0.95 -8.44
CA GLN A 103 -11.74 -0.84 -9.69
C GLN A 103 -10.82 -1.08 -10.88
N THR A 104 -11.35 -1.74 -11.90
CA THR A 104 -10.64 -1.99 -13.16
C THR A 104 -11.47 -1.44 -14.32
N ARG A 105 -10.78 -0.96 -15.35
CA ARG A 105 -11.40 -0.48 -16.58
C ARG A 105 -10.53 -0.87 -17.75
N ASP A 106 -11.15 -1.35 -18.82
CA ASP A 106 -10.44 -1.61 -20.07
C ASP A 106 -10.07 -0.28 -20.74
N LEU A 107 -8.78 -0.13 -21.08
CA LEU A 107 -8.24 1.07 -21.73
C LEU A 107 -8.22 0.96 -23.27
N SER A 108 -8.60 -0.19 -23.84
CA SER A 108 -8.52 -0.44 -25.30
C SER A 108 -9.39 0.49 -26.15
N GLN A 109 -10.44 1.08 -25.56
CA GLN A 109 -11.42 1.93 -26.25
C GLN A 109 -11.23 3.42 -26.01
N PHE A 110 -10.12 3.83 -25.38
CA PHE A 110 -9.86 5.24 -25.10
C PHE A 110 -9.07 5.88 -26.25
N GLU A 111 -9.54 7.04 -26.68
CA GLU A 111 -8.80 7.91 -27.58
C GLU A 111 -7.74 8.69 -26.80
N GLU A 112 -6.58 8.92 -27.41
CA GLU A 112 -5.56 9.79 -26.84
C GLU A 112 -6.08 11.21 -26.75
N VAL A 113 -6.08 11.77 -25.53
CA VAL A 113 -6.47 13.15 -25.28
C VAL A 113 -5.23 13.96 -24.97
N VAL A 114 -5.02 15.05 -25.70
CA VAL A 114 -3.99 16.04 -25.38
C VAL A 114 -4.58 17.07 -24.44
N ILE A 115 -4.00 17.18 -23.24
CA ILE A 115 -4.35 18.22 -22.26
C ILE A 115 -3.21 19.22 -22.25
N GLU A 116 -3.42 20.40 -22.84
CA GLU A 116 -2.36 21.41 -23.10
C GLU A 116 -1.62 21.86 -21.83
N TYR A 117 -2.32 21.92 -20.70
CA TYR A 117 -1.76 22.37 -19.43
C TYR A 117 -1.26 21.21 -18.54
N LEU A 118 -1.42 19.96 -18.96
CA LEU A 118 -0.95 18.80 -18.20
C LEU A 118 0.56 18.67 -18.30
N GLN A 119 1.25 18.74 -17.17
CA GLN A 119 2.68 18.52 -17.10
C GLN A 119 2.98 17.15 -16.47
N ILE A 120 3.63 16.28 -17.25
CA ILE A 120 4.05 14.95 -16.81
C ILE A 120 5.57 14.97 -16.63
N ASN A 121 6.03 14.71 -15.40
CA ASN A 121 7.45 14.73 -15.06
C ASN A 121 7.87 13.42 -14.38
N SER A 122 9.08 12.93 -14.64
CA SER A 122 9.64 11.79 -13.90
C SER A 122 10.08 12.16 -12.49
N ASP A 123 10.46 13.44 -12.29
CA ASP A 123 10.75 14.01 -10.98
C ASP A 123 9.47 14.38 -10.23
N TYR A 124 9.44 14.12 -8.92
CA TYR A 124 8.26 14.34 -8.09
C TYR A 124 8.25 15.71 -7.40
N SER A 125 9.29 16.55 -7.54
CA SER A 125 9.42 17.76 -6.72
C SER A 125 8.27 18.74 -6.95
N LYS A 126 7.90 18.99 -8.21
CA LYS A 126 6.79 19.88 -8.55
C LYS A 126 5.46 19.33 -8.03
N TRP A 127 5.22 18.05 -8.25
CA TRP A 127 4.02 17.37 -7.76
C TRP A 127 3.93 17.39 -6.24
N LEU A 128 5.03 17.11 -5.54
CA LEU A 128 5.10 17.10 -4.07
C LEU A 128 4.77 18.48 -3.50
N ASN A 129 5.32 19.55 -4.09
CA ASN A 129 5.02 20.91 -3.66
C ASN A 129 3.54 21.25 -3.84
N CYS A 130 2.96 20.95 -5.00
CA CYS A 130 1.54 21.16 -5.27
C CYS A 130 0.66 20.32 -4.32
N PHE A 131 0.96 19.04 -4.17
CA PHE A 131 0.24 18.12 -3.28
C PHE A 131 0.30 18.58 -1.82
N ALA A 132 1.49 18.98 -1.35
CA ALA A 132 1.68 19.44 0.01
C ALA A 132 0.90 20.72 0.32
N GLN A 133 0.80 21.64 -0.65
CA GLN A 133 -0.01 22.85 -0.52
C GLN A 133 -1.51 22.54 -0.50
N VAL A 134 -1.98 21.74 -1.45
CA VAL A 134 -3.42 21.43 -1.60
C VAL A 134 -3.95 20.59 -0.45
N CYS A 135 -3.17 19.61 0.01
CA CYS A 135 -3.56 18.70 1.09
C CYS A 135 -3.07 19.15 2.47
N GLU A 136 -2.52 20.37 2.58
CA GLU A 136 -2.00 20.96 3.83
C GLU A 136 -1.05 20.02 4.60
N VAL A 137 -0.15 19.35 3.87
CA VAL A 137 0.74 18.33 4.42
C VAL A 137 1.81 18.98 5.29
N SER A 138 1.94 18.54 6.55
CA SER A 138 2.95 19.01 7.48
C SER A 138 4.38 18.81 6.94
N ILE A 139 5.34 19.64 7.36
CA ILE A 139 6.76 19.49 6.96
C ILE A 139 7.30 18.09 7.31
N ALA A 140 6.92 17.57 8.49
CA ALA A 140 7.33 16.23 8.92
C ALA A 140 6.78 15.14 7.99
N ASP A 141 5.53 15.27 7.55
CA ASP A 141 4.91 14.32 6.64
C ASP A 141 5.41 14.45 5.20
N GLN A 142 5.76 15.66 4.75
CA GLN A 142 6.43 15.86 3.48
C GLN A 142 7.75 15.08 3.44
N GLN A 143 8.54 15.08 4.53
CA GLN A 143 9.77 14.28 4.59
C GLN A 143 9.50 12.76 4.52
N ARG A 144 8.42 12.29 5.16
CA ARG A 144 8.01 10.88 5.09
C ARG A 144 7.54 10.50 3.68
N LEU A 145 6.76 11.37 3.05
CA LEU A 145 6.28 11.23 1.69
C LEU A 145 7.45 11.19 0.68
N THR A 146 8.43 12.10 0.80
CA THR A 146 9.64 12.08 -0.02
C THR A 146 10.34 10.72 0.02
N LYS A 147 10.47 10.10 1.20
CA LYS A 147 11.06 8.76 1.32
C LYS A 147 10.26 7.70 0.57
N ILE A 148 8.93 7.76 0.62
CA ILE A 148 8.05 6.85 -0.14
C ILE A 148 8.28 7.03 -1.64
N LEU A 149 8.20 8.28 -2.14
CA LEU A 149 8.33 8.59 -3.56
C LEU A 149 9.72 8.21 -4.11
N ALA A 150 10.77 8.47 -3.33
CA ALA A 150 12.14 8.09 -3.67
C ALA A 150 12.33 6.55 -3.72
N SER A 151 11.55 5.80 -2.92
CA SER A 151 11.64 4.33 -2.86
C SER A 151 10.91 3.60 -4.00
N ILE A 152 10.18 4.33 -4.86
CA ILE A 152 9.52 3.73 -6.04
C ILE A 152 10.58 3.40 -7.09
N VAL A 153 10.77 2.10 -7.34
CA VAL A 153 11.70 1.54 -8.33
C VAL A 153 11.13 1.48 -9.76
N PRO A 154 9.87 1.08 -10.00
CA PRO A 154 9.32 1.07 -11.36
C PRO A 154 9.36 2.45 -12.04
N THR A 155 9.28 2.44 -13.37
CA THR A 155 9.07 3.67 -14.14
C THR A 155 7.85 4.41 -13.61
N LYS A 156 8.05 5.68 -13.28
CA LYS A 156 7.05 6.53 -12.64
C LYS A 156 7.03 7.90 -13.30
N ALA A 157 5.86 8.51 -13.26
CA ALA A 157 5.65 9.87 -13.69
C ALA A 157 4.60 10.53 -12.79
N PHE A 158 4.71 11.85 -12.65
CA PHE A 158 3.86 12.67 -11.81
C PHE A 158 3.20 13.73 -12.67
N ALA A 159 1.87 13.76 -12.58
CA ALA A 159 1.02 14.69 -13.32
C ALA A 159 0.70 15.91 -12.46
N VAL A 160 0.95 17.10 -12.99
CA VAL A 160 0.58 18.38 -12.38
C VAL A 160 -0.25 19.16 -13.39
N LEU A 161 -1.38 19.70 -12.94
CA LEU A 161 -2.26 20.58 -13.71
C LEU A 161 -1.88 22.05 -13.53
#